data_AF-A0A1A0H239-F1
#
_entry.id   AF-A0A1A0H239-F1
#
_cell.length_a   1.000
_cell.length_b   1.000
_cell.length_c   1.000
_cell.angle_alpha   90.00
_cell.angle_beta   90.00
_cell.angle_gamma   90.00
#
_symmetry.space_group_name_H-M   'P 1'
#
loop_
_entity.id
_entity.type
_entity.pdbx_description
1 polymer ?
#
loop_
_entity_poly.entity_id
_entity_poly.type
_entity_poly.pdbx_seq_one_letter_code
_entity_poly.pdbx_strand_id
1 'polypeptide(L)'
;MSSESTKKTIPALIGLDDDSLKDLKFCVASFCAIVIIIFNYAYIMRQWVLDPELPMSTLAFYLATLICTMIVSIGFLAKVVHPRIYCTVDGPAIAEKKNE
;
A
#
# COMPACT_ATOMS: atom_id res chain seq x y z
N MET A 1 -25.90 42.62 26.65
CA MET A 1 -24.88 41.95 27.48
C MET A 1 -25.21 40.47 27.53
N SER A 2 -24.54 39.64 26.72
CA SER A 2 -24.09 38.31 27.14
C SER A 2 -23.23 37.70 26.03
N SER A 3 -21.92 37.80 26.24
CA SER A 3 -20.88 36.86 25.81
C SER A 3 -20.97 36.26 24.39
N GLU A 4 -20.34 37.00 23.49
CA GLU A 4 -19.52 36.50 22.39
C GLU A 4 -18.59 35.37 22.88
N SER A 5 -18.96 34.11 22.61
CA SER A 5 -18.09 32.96 22.87
C SER A 5 -17.17 32.76 21.67
N THR A 6 -16.01 33.41 21.76
CA THR A 6 -14.87 33.32 20.85
C THR A 6 -14.42 31.87 20.70
N LYS A 7 -14.92 31.16 19.68
CA LYS A 7 -14.39 29.84 19.28
C LYS A 7 -13.07 30.06 18.53
N LYS A 8 -12.01 30.23 19.31
CA LYS A 8 -10.63 30.35 18.81
C LYS A 8 -10.14 28.98 18.32
N THR A 9 -9.78 28.94 17.04
CA THR A 9 -8.66 28.19 16.44
C THR A 9 -8.70 26.65 16.44
N ILE A 10 -8.94 26.05 15.27
CA ILE A 10 -7.95 25.22 14.54
C ILE A 10 -8.21 25.48 13.04
N PRO A 11 -7.19 25.85 12.25
CA PRO A 11 -7.36 26.28 10.86
C PRO A 11 -7.89 25.15 10.00
N ALA A 12 -8.64 25.52 8.97
CA ALA A 12 -9.20 24.70 7.90
C ALA A 12 -8.10 24.02 7.04
N LEU A 13 -7.20 23.25 7.67
CA LEU A 13 -6.11 22.50 7.05
C LEU A 13 -6.27 20.98 7.23
N ILE A 14 -7.34 20.53 7.86
CA ILE A 14 -7.69 19.11 8.03
C ILE A 14 -9.04 18.87 7.33
N GLY A 15 -9.08 19.24 6.05
CA GLY A 15 -10.10 18.79 5.10
C GLY A 15 -9.50 17.74 4.17
N LEU A 16 -8.65 16.85 4.70
CA LEU A 16 -8.33 15.63 3.99
C LEU A 16 -9.54 14.72 4.17
N ASP A 17 -10.39 14.67 3.15
CA ASP A 17 -11.47 13.69 3.06
C ASP A 17 -10.92 12.31 3.45
N ASP A 18 -11.66 11.55 4.25
CA ASP A 18 -11.22 10.25 4.77
C ASP A 18 -10.71 9.31 3.66
N ASP A 19 -11.22 9.49 2.44
CA ASP A 19 -10.78 8.79 1.24
C ASP A 19 -9.38 9.21 0.76
N SER A 20 -9.03 10.51 0.83
CA SER A 20 -7.67 10.97 0.55
C SER A 20 -6.65 10.35 1.52
N LEU A 21 -7.04 10.15 2.78
CA LEU A 21 -6.19 9.52 3.80
C LEU A 21 -6.05 8.00 3.57
N LYS A 22 -7.10 7.33 3.09
CA LYS A 22 -7.05 5.93 2.63
C LYS A 22 -6.14 5.76 1.42
N ASP A 23 -6.28 6.63 0.42
CA ASP A 23 -5.46 6.61 -0.80
C ASP A 23 -3.99 6.90 -0.47
N LEU A 24 -3.71 7.81 0.45
CA LEU A 24 -2.35 8.05 0.94
C LEU A 24 -1.74 6.80 1.60
N LYS A 25 -2.51 6.10 2.45
CA LYS A 25 -2.06 4.84 3.08
C LYS A 25 -1.80 3.75 2.04
N PHE A 26 -2.65 3.63 1.03
CA PHE A 26 -2.48 2.67 -0.06
C PHE A 26 -1.25 3.03 -0.91
N CYS A 27 -1.06 4.31 -1.21
CA CYS A 27 0.10 4.84 -1.91
C CYS A 27 1.39 4.50 -1.17
N VAL A 28 1.48 4.80 0.13
CA VAL A 28 2.66 4.48 0.96
C VAL A 28 2.91 2.96 1.00
N ALA A 29 1.87 2.14 1.15
CA ALA A 29 2.02 0.68 1.13
C ALA A 29 2.52 0.16 -0.23
N SER A 30 1.98 0.68 -1.34
CA SER A 30 2.42 0.33 -2.70
C SER A 30 3.85 0.77 -2.98
N PHE A 31 4.26 1.95 -2.47
CA PHE A 31 5.62 2.44 -2.57
C PHE A 31 6.60 1.50 -1.85
N CYS A 32 6.30 1.09 -0.62
CA CYS A 32 7.11 0.11 0.10
C CYS A 32 7.24 -1.22 -0.66
N ALA A 33 6.16 -1.71 -1.26
CA ALA A 33 6.20 -2.91 -2.09
C ALA A 33 7.11 -2.76 -3.32
N ILE A 34 7.03 -1.63 -4.02
CA ILE A 34 7.90 -1.33 -5.17
C ILE A 34 9.37 -1.25 -4.73
N VAL A 35 9.66 -0.59 -3.60
CA VAL A 35 11.01 -0.51 -3.05
C VAL A 35 11.58 -1.91 -2.79
N ILE A 36 10.81 -2.82 -2.18
CA ILE A 36 11.23 -4.21 -1.94
C ILE A 36 11.56 -4.93 -3.26
N ILE A 37 10.71 -4.78 -4.29
CA ILE A 37 10.93 -5.38 -5.60
C ILE A 37 12.22 -4.84 -6.24
N ILE A 38 12.46 -3.54 -6.18
CA ILE A 38 13.67 -2.90 -6.71
C ILE A 38 14.91 -3.40 -5.98
N PHE A 39 14.89 -3.50 -4.65
CA PHE A 39 16.02 -4.03 -3.89
C PHE A 39 16.31 -5.50 -4.23
N ASN A 40 15.26 -6.32 -4.41
CA ASN A 40 15.41 -7.71 -4.82
C ASN A 40 16.06 -7.81 -6.22
N TYR A 41 15.59 -6.99 -7.16
CA TYR A 41 16.18 -6.88 -8.49
C TYR A 41 17.64 -6.41 -8.47
N ALA A 42 17.95 -5.37 -7.70
CA ALA A 42 19.30 -4.85 -7.55
C ALA A 42 20.25 -5.89 -6.93
N TYR A 43 19.75 -6.70 -5.98
CA TYR A 43 20.51 -7.82 -5.42
C TYR A 43 20.83 -8.88 -6.48
N ILE A 44 19.86 -9.26 -7.32
CA ILE A 44 20.08 -10.21 -8.42
C ILE A 44 21.10 -9.64 -9.42
N MET A 45 20.96 -8.38 -9.80
CA MET A 45 21.91 -7.71 -10.70
C MET A 45 23.32 -7.64 -10.11
N ARG A 46 23.44 -7.37 -8.81
CA ARG A 46 24.74 -7.39 -8.12
C ARG A 46 25.40 -8.76 -8.20
N GLN A 47 24.65 -9.84 -7.96
CA GLN A 47 25.16 -11.20 -8.10
C GLN A 47 25.63 -11.48 -9.53
N TRP A 48 24.88 -11.01 -10.52
CA TRP A 48 25.20 -11.20 -11.92
C TRP A 48 26.44 -10.43 -12.39
N VAL A 49 26.68 -9.25 -11.81
CA VAL A 49 27.90 -8.45 -12.07
C VAL A 49 29.13 -9.05 -11.39
N LEU A 50 28.96 -9.62 -10.19
CA LEU A 50 30.07 -10.23 -9.45
C LEU A 50 30.51 -11.57 -10.07
N ASP A 51 29.55 -12.38 -10.51
CA ASP A 51 29.78 -13.69 -11.11
C ASP A 51 29.11 -13.81 -12.49
N PRO A 52 29.76 -13.34 -13.58
CA PRO A 52 29.17 -13.33 -14.92
C PRO A 52 28.96 -14.74 -15.52
N GLU A 53 29.62 -15.77 -14.98
CA GLU A 53 29.49 -17.17 -15.42
C GLU A 53 28.48 -17.97 -14.58
N LEU A 54 27.48 -17.29 -14.02
CA LEU A 54 26.42 -17.96 -13.24
C LEU A 54 25.70 -19.03 -14.07
N PRO A 55 25.53 -20.25 -13.55
CA PRO A 55 24.84 -21.31 -14.26
C PRO A 55 23.36 -20.96 -14.47
N MET A 56 22.82 -21.41 -15.61
CA MET A 56 21.43 -21.16 -16.03
C MET A 56 20.39 -21.54 -14.96
N SER A 57 20.66 -22.59 -14.16
CA SER A 57 19.80 -23.00 -13.05
C SER A 57 19.68 -21.94 -11.96
N THR A 58 20.79 -21.27 -11.62
CA THR A 58 20.81 -20.20 -10.62
C THR A 58 20.13 -18.94 -11.16
N LEU A 59 20.32 -18.62 -12.44
CA LEU A 59 19.60 -17.52 -13.08
C LEU A 59 18.08 -17.75 -13.08
N ALA A 60 17.65 -18.97 -13.39
CA ALA A 60 16.24 -19.35 -13.34
C ALA A 60 15.67 -19.22 -11.92
N PHE A 61 16.45 -19.57 -10.89
CA PHE A 61 16.07 -19.41 -9.50
C PHE A 61 15.93 -17.93 -9.10
N TYR A 62 16.85 -17.06 -9.54
CA TYR A 62 16.73 -15.61 -9.33
C TYR A 62 15.52 -14.99 -10.01
N LEU A 63 15.23 -15.41 -11.24
CA LEU A 63 14.03 -14.98 -11.94
C LEU A 63 12.76 -15.46 -11.20
N ALA A 64 12.73 -16.72 -10.75
CA ALA A 64 11.60 -17.27 -10.00
C ALA A 64 11.38 -16.54 -8.68
N THR A 65 12.45 -16.17 -7.96
CA THR A 65 12.34 -15.39 -6.71
C THR A 65 11.86 -13.97 -6.95
N LEU A 66 12.26 -13.32 -8.05
CA LEU A 66 11.73 -12.01 -8.43
C LEU A 66 10.23 -12.08 -8.74
N ILE A 67 9.80 -13.05 -9.55
CA ILE A 67 8.38 -13.28 -9.88
C ILE A 67 7.58 -13.58 -8.62
N CYS A 68 8.10 -14.45 -7.74
CA CYS A 68 7.47 -14.76 -6.46
C CYS A 68 7.31 -13.50 -5.60
N THR A 69 8.35 -12.66 -5.51
CA THR A 69 8.31 -11.40 -4.77
C THR A 69 7.24 -10.46 -5.32
N MET A 70 7.09 -10.37 -6.64
CA MET A 70 6.01 -9.58 -7.26
C MET A 70 4.63 -10.13 -6.91
N ILE A 71 4.40 -11.44 -7.05
CA ILE A 71 3.12 -12.07 -6.74
C ILE A 71 2.75 -11.90 -5.27
N VAL A 72 3.71 -12.11 -4.36
CA VAL A 72 3.51 -11.93 -2.92
C VAL A 72 3.22 -10.47 -2.60
N SER A 73 3.93 -9.52 -3.20
CA SER A 73 3.72 -8.08 -2.96
C SER A 73 2.36 -7.61 -3.45
N ILE A 74 1.97 -7.99 -4.67
CA ILE A 74 0.65 -7.66 -5.24
C ILE A 74 -0.46 -8.38 -4.46
N GLY A 75 -0.25 -9.66 -4.12
CA GLY A 75 -1.19 -10.44 -3.33
C GLY A 75 -1.41 -9.85 -1.94
N PHE A 76 -0.34 -9.40 -1.28
CA PHE A 76 -0.41 -8.71 0.01
C PHE A 76 -1.17 -7.37 -0.10
N LEU A 77 -0.88 -6.57 -1.13
CA LEU A 77 -1.61 -5.33 -1.38
C LEU A 77 -3.10 -5.57 -1.62
N ALA A 78 -3.45 -6.55 -2.47
CA ALA A 78 -4.83 -6.83 -2.83
C ALA A 78 -5.63 -7.53 -1.72
N LYS A 79 -5.03 -8.50 -1.01
CA LYS A 79 -5.75 -9.30 0.01
C LYS A 79 -5.63 -8.78 1.43
N VAL A 80 -4.60 -8.02 1.77
CA VAL A 80 -4.38 -7.55 3.15
C VAL A 80 -4.58 -6.05 3.23
N VAL A 81 -3.87 -5.28 2.41
CA VAL A 81 -3.85 -3.82 2.50
C VAL A 81 -5.17 -3.22 1.99
N HIS A 82 -5.64 -3.63 0.81
CA HIS A 82 -6.88 -3.11 0.22
C HIS A 82 -8.10 -3.30 1.13
N PRO A 83 -8.43 -4.50 1.66
CA PRO A 83 -9.56 -4.62 2.58
C PRO A 83 -9.34 -3.91 3.92
N ARG A 84 -8.10 -3.85 4.43
CA ARG A 84 -7.81 -3.10 5.68
C ARG A 84 -8.02 -1.60 5.52
N ILE A 85 -7.76 -1.04 4.34
CA ILE A 85 -7.90 0.39 4.08
C ILE A 85 -9.34 0.74 3.67
N TYR A 86 -9.94 -0.05 2.77
CA TYR A 86 -11.23 0.30 2.16
C TYR A 86 -12.44 -0.40 2.79
N CYS A 87 -12.31 -1.57 3.44
CA CYS A 87 -13.43 -2.24 4.11
C CYS A 87 -13.63 -1.82 5.58
N THR A 88 -13.05 -0.70 6.02
CA THR A 88 -13.26 -0.18 7.38
C THR A 88 -14.52 0.68 7.53
N VAL A 89 -15.28 0.90 6.46
CA VAL A 89 -16.55 1.62 6.48
C VAL A 89 -17.52 0.85 5.58
N ASP A 90 -18.36 0.00 6.18
CA ASP A 90 -19.68 -0.47 5.70
C ASP A 90 -20.10 -1.83 6.29
N GLY A 91 -19.99 -1.97 7.62
CA GLY A 91 -20.87 -2.86 8.37
C GLY A 91 -21.38 -2.04 9.55
N PRO A 92 -22.50 -1.29 9.44
CA PRO A 92 -23.83 -1.81 9.10
C PRO A 92 -24.77 -0.79 8.37
N ALA A 93 -24.28 0.14 7.53
CA ALA A 93 -25.13 1.24 7.02
C ALA A 93 -25.89 0.96 5.70
N ILE A 94 -25.59 -0.13 4.99
CA ILE A 94 -26.25 -0.47 3.69
C ILE A 94 -27.42 -1.45 3.88
N ALA A 95 -27.63 -2.01 5.09
CA ALA A 95 -28.74 -2.93 5.35
C ALA A 95 -30.09 -2.23 5.63
N GLU A 96 -30.11 -0.95 6.03
CA GLU A 96 -31.36 -0.25 6.36
C GLU A 96 -32.09 0.36 5.16
N LYS A 97 -31.41 0.67 4.04
CA LYS A 97 -32.08 1.28 2.87
C LYS A 97 -32.81 0.32 1.93
N LYS A 98 -32.91 -0.97 2.29
CA LYS A 98 -33.65 -1.96 1.49
C LYS A 98 -35.02 -2.32 2.08
N ASN A 99 -35.40 -1.71 3.22
CA ASN A 99 -36.66 -1.97 3.92
C ASN A 99 -37.50 -0.70 4.17
N GLU A 100 -37.32 0.36 3.38
CA GLU A 100 -38.25 1.49 3.28
C GLU A 100 -38.95 1.52 1.93
#